data_AF-A0A2A2WI22-F1
#
_entry.id   AF-A0A2A2WI22-F1
#
_cell.length_a   1.000
_cell.length_b   1.000
_cell.length_c   1.000
_cell.angle_alpha   90.00
_cell.angle_beta   90.00
_cell.angle_gamma   90.00
#
_symmetry.space_group_name_H-M   'P 1'
#
loop_
_entity.id
_entity.type
_entity.pdbx_description
1 polymer ?
#
loop_
_entity_poly.entity_id
_entity_poly.type
_entity_poly.pdbx_seq_one_letter_code
_entity_poly.pdbx_strand_id
1 'polypeptide(L)'
;MKHSIHHVDAKRVFAFIFAAVLVSIGLRPAGSQDAATGLSGADAAEAVEVNADASATTESDSDADEIEDPPYIPKTVAQLQKSLSPIQFKVTQNEETETAFRNKYWDNKKEGLYRCIVCGQALFTSETKFKSGTGWPSFYDPISKERIGMKVDFRLIYPRQEVHCSRCEAHLGHVFNDGPKDKTGKRYCLNSAALRFEEATEKSKSANDKKR
;
A
#
# COMPACT_ATOMS: atom_id res chain seq x y z
N MET A 1 -41.49 37.20 -8.74
CA MET A 1 -40.61 37.69 -9.83
C MET A 1 -39.51 36.66 -10.03
N LYS A 2 -39.13 36.33 -11.27
CA LYS A 2 -38.07 35.35 -11.58
C LYS A 2 -36.72 36.06 -11.66
N HIS A 3 -35.69 35.57 -10.97
CA HIS A 3 -34.31 35.90 -11.29
C HIS A 3 -33.43 34.63 -11.27
N SER A 4 -33.02 34.23 -12.47
CA SER A 4 -31.77 33.53 -12.75
C SER A 4 -30.84 34.59 -13.42
N ILE A 5 -29.54 34.45 -13.60
CA ILE A 5 -28.63 33.27 -13.61
C ILE A 5 -27.32 33.73 -12.88
N HIS A 6 -26.34 32.90 -12.52
CA HIS A 6 -25.44 32.14 -13.39
C HIS A 6 -24.60 31.11 -12.60
N HIS A 7 -24.39 29.94 -13.20
CA HIS A 7 -23.34 28.99 -12.84
C HIS A 7 -21.99 29.52 -13.36
N VAL A 8 -20.89 29.36 -12.61
CA VAL A 8 -19.53 29.60 -13.10
C VAL A 8 -18.74 28.30 -12.99
N ASP A 9 -18.56 27.64 -14.13
CA ASP A 9 -17.83 26.39 -14.28
C ASP A 9 -16.39 26.72 -14.72
N ALA A 10 -15.38 26.34 -13.93
CA ALA A 10 -13.99 26.78 -14.09
C ALA A 10 -13.01 25.60 -14.22
N LYS A 11 -13.16 24.83 -15.29
CA LYS A 11 -12.24 23.75 -15.67
C LYS A 11 -10.85 24.32 -15.99
N ARG A 12 -9.87 24.09 -15.11
CA ARG A 12 -8.47 24.46 -15.32
C ARG A 12 -7.75 23.40 -16.15
N VAL A 13 -7.44 23.73 -17.40
CA VAL A 13 -6.58 22.93 -18.28
C VAL A 13 -5.12 23.27 -17.95
N PHE A 14 -4.32 22.27 -17.55
CA PHE A 14 -2.87 22.40 -17.46
C PHE A 14 -2.24 21.96 -18.79
N ALA A 15 -1.61 22.91 -19.48
CA ALA A 15 -0.81 22.63 -20.68
C ALA A 15 0.66 22.43 -20.28
N PHE A 16 1.25 21.30 -20.68
CA PHE A 16 2.67 21.03 -20.47
C PHE A 16 3.52 21.66 -21.59
N ILE A 17 4.57 22.38 -21.21
CA ILE A 17 5.53 22.99 -22.13
C ILE A 17 6.60 21.95 -22.49
N PHE A 18 6.66 21.55 -23.77
CA PHE A 18 7.80 20.82 -24.33
C PHE A 18 8.83 21.82 -24.88
N ALA A 19 10.07 21.76 -24.37
CA ALA A 19 11.19 22.51 -24.90
C ALA A 19 11.97 21.66 -25.91
N ALA A 20 12.03 22.09 -27.17
CA ALA A 20 12.82 21.46 -28.21
C ALA A 20 14.23 22.10 -28.27
N VAL A 21 15.28 21.27 -28.22
CA VAL A 21 16.67 21.70 -28.39
C VAL A 21 17.08 21.47 -29.84
N LEU A 22 17.31 22.56 -30.58
CA LEU A 22 17.83 22.50 -31.95
C LEU A 22 19.37 22.47 -31.94
N VAL A 23 19.94 21.37 -32.44
CA VAL A 23 21.39 21.26 -32.69
C VAL A 23 21.68 21.77 -34.11
N SER A 24 22.35 22.91 -34.22
CA SER A 24 22.78 23.48 -35.51
C SER A 24 24.17 22.99 -35.89
N ILE A 25 24.25 22.10 -36.88
CA ILE A 25 25.52 21.62 -37.46
C ILE A 25 25.97 22.60 -38.56
N GLY A 26 27.20 23.11 -38.47
CA GLY A 26 27.80 24.00 -39.45
C GLY A 26 28.43 23.26 -40.64
N LEU A 27 28.13 23.70 -41.87
CA LEU A 27 28.80 23.27 -43.11
C LEU A 27 30.04 24.13 -43.41
N ARG A 28 31.15 23.52 -43.86
CA ARG A 28 32.00 23.96 -45.01
C ARG A 28 33.15 22.95 -45.32
N PRO A 29 33.83 22.99 -46.49
CA PRO A 29 33.75 21.84 -47.39
C PRO A 29 35.06 21.33 -48.06
N ALA A 30 34.90 20.20 -48.76
CA ALA A 30 35.50 19.80 -50.04
C ALA A 30 37.02 19.57 -50.21
N GLY A 31 37.35 18.34 -50.64
CA GLY A 31 38.58 17.89 -51.28
C GLY A 31 39.02 16.52 -50.75
N SER A 32 39.42 15.51 -51.55
CA SER A 32 39.32 15.28 -53.01
C SER A 32 39.77 13.84 -53.31
N GLN A 33 39.02 13.07 -54.13
CA GLN A 33 39.44 11.80 -54.80
C GLN A 33 39.80 10.63 -53.82
N ASP A 34 39.52 9.34 -54.08
CA ASP A 34 39.22 8.56 -55.29
C ASP A 34 38.12 7.49 -55.08
N ALA A 35 37.78 6.75 -56.14
CA ALA A 35 36.65 5.81 -56.22
C ALA A 35 36.97 4.35 -55.82
N ALA A 36 35.97 3.63 -55.27
CA ALA A 36 35.70 2.20 -55.57
C ALA A 36 34.36 1.69 -54.98
N THR A 37 33.45 1.26 -55.86
CA THR A 37 32.47 0.14 -55.75
C THR A 37 31.92 -0.33 -54.39
N GLY A 38 30.58 -0.33 -54.25
CA GLY A 38 29.85 -1.15 -53.26
C GLY A 38 28.32 -1.10 -53.41
N LEU A 39 27.68 -2.17 -53.90
CA LEU A 39 26.23 -2.30 -54.03
C LEU A 39 25.59 -2.74 -52.70
N SER A 40 24.48 -2.10 -52.29
CA SER A 40 23.17 -2.76 -52.01
C SER A 40 22.15 -1.79 -51.41
N GLY A 41 21.00 -1.62 -52.07
CA GLY A 41 19.75 -1.20 -51.42
C GLY A 41 19.13 -2.39 -50.66
N ALA A 42 18.53 -2.20 -49.50
CA ALA A 42 17.19 -1.62 -49.31
C ALA A 42 16.07 -2.64 -49.60
N ASP A 43 15.44 -3.12 -48.51
CA ASP A 43 13.98 -3.27 -48.32
C ASP A 43 13.65 -4.48 -47.42
N ALA A 44 13.11 -4.20 -46.22
CA ALA A 44 12.15 -5.00 -45.44
C ALA A 44 12.11 -4.49 -43.98
N ALA A 45 11.03 -3.80 -43.61
CA ALA A 45 10.66 -3.58 -42.21
C ALA A 45 9.13 -3.58 -42.11
N GLU A 46 8.58 -4.75 -41.77
CA GLU A 46 7.15 -4.99 -41.67
C GLU A 46 6.56 -4.30 -40.45
N ALA A 47 5.42 -3.61 -40.62
CA ALA A 47 4.72 -2.96 -39.53
C ALA A 47 3.83 -3.97 -38.80
N VAL A 48 4.13 -4.24 -37.52
CA VAL A 48 3.28 -5.04 -36.63
C VAL A 48 2.48 -4.09 -35.73
N GLU A 49 1.19 -3.95 -36.01
CA GLU A 49 0.26 -3.20 -35.16
C GLU A 49 -0.09 -4.03 -33.91
N VAL A 50 0.09 -3.44 -32.72
CA VAL A 50 -0.34 -4.03 -31.45
C VAL A 50 -1.60 -3.34 -30.95
N ASN A 51 -2.73 -4.06 -30.99
CA ASN A 51 -4.00 -3.62 -30.43
C ASN A 51 -3.90 -3.48 -28.90
N ALA A 52 -4.16 -2.28 -28.39
CA ALA A 52 -4.26 -2.01 -26.96
C ALA A 52 -5.73 -2.10 -26.50
N ASP A 53 -6.27 -3.32 -26.40
CA ASP A 53 -7.50 -3.56 -25.64
C ASP A 53 -7.14 -3.92 -24.18
N ALA A 54 -7.03 -2.89 -23.35
CA ALA A 54 -6.78 -3.03 -21.92
C ALA A 54 -8.09 -3.14 -21.14
N SER A 55 -8.80 -4.26 -21.33
CA SER A 55 -9.92 -4.67 -20.48
C SER A 55 -9.40 -4.98 -19.07
N ALA A 56 -9.34 -3.95 -18.22
CA ALA A 56 -8.97 -4.07 -16.82
C ALA A 56 -10.12 -4.75 -16.04
N THR A 57 -9.96 -6.05 -15.77
CA THR A 57 -10.87 -6.82 -14.93
C THR A 57 -10.87 -6.28 -13.50
N THR A 58 -12.03 -5.82 -13.05
CA THR A 58 -12.29 -5.52 -11.64
C THR A 58 -12.34 -6.82 -10.84
N GLU A 59 -11.24 -7.18 -10.19
CA GLU A 59 -11.23 -8.21 -9.15
C GLU A 59 -11.74 -7.64 -7.82
N SER A 60 -12.34 -8.49 -6.98
CA SER A 60 -13.41 -8.09 -6.07
C SER A 60 -12.96 -7.72 -4.65
N ASP A 61 -13.14 -6.45 -4.26
CA ASP A 61 -12.97 -5.95 -2.88
C ASP A 61 -14.20 -6.19 -1.95
N SER A 62 -15.08 -7.15 -2.30
CA SER A 62 -16.44 -7.30 -1.73
C SER A 62 -16.55 -7.88 -0.30
N ASP A 63 -15.46 -7.82 0.46
CA ASP A 63 -15.39 -8.15 1.90
C ASP A 63 -15.01 -6.95 2.79
N ALA A 64 -14.34 -5.93 2.22
CA ALA A 64 -13.86 -4.78 2.99
C ALA A 64 -14.97 -3.79 3.38
N ASP A 65 -16.04 -3.72 2.58
CA ASP A 65 -17.20 -2.82 2.75
C ASP A 65 -18.17 -3.27 3.85
N GLU A 66 -18.18 -4.55 4.24
CA GLU A 66 -19.08 -5.08 5.28
C GLU A 66 -18.50 -4.96 6.71
N ILE A 67 -17.20 -4.64 6.84
CA ILE A 67 -16.53 -4.53 8.13
C ILE A 67 -16.67 -3.12 8.70
N GLU A 68 -17.73 -2.92 9.49
CA GLU A 68 -17.95 -1.69 10.25
C GLU A 68 -16.79 -1.37 11.21
N ASP A 69 -16.40 -0.10 11.22
CA ASP A 69 -15.40 0.44 12.14
C ASP A 69 -16.04 1.44 13.11
N PRO A 70 -15.63 1.45 14.39
CA PRO A 70 -16.17 2.39 15.36
C PRO A 70 -15.85 3.84 14.93
N PRO A 71 -16.72 4.81 15.30
CA PRO A 71 -16.45 6.22 15.06
C PRO A 71 -15.15 6.64 15.77
N TYR A 72 -14.35 7.47 15.09
CA TYR A 72 -13.06 7.91 15.59
C TYR A 72 -12.96 9.43 15.61
N ILE A 73 -12.56 9.99 16.75
CA ILE A 73 -12.16 11.38 16.92
C ILE A 73 -10.66 11.36 17.26
N PRO A 74 -9.81 12.08 16.50
CA PRO A 74 -8.39 12.19 16.80
C PRO A 74 -8.13 12.60 18.25
N LYS A 75 -7.27 11.82 18.94
CA LYS A 75 -6.90 12.05 20.33
C LYS A 75 -5.60 12.84 20.41
N THR A 76 -5.54 13.78 21.36
CA THR A 76 -4.28 14.44 21.74
C THR A 76 -3.29 13.46 22.36
N VAL A 77 -2.00 13.80 22.34
CA VAL A 77 -0.92 13.02 22.97
C VAL A 77 -1.24 12.68 24.44
N ALA A 78 -1.74 13.64 25.22
CA ALA A 78 -2.11 13.43 26.62
C ALA A 78 -3.28 12.44 26.80
N GLN A 79 -4.28 12.48 25.91
CA GLN A 79 -5.38 11.50 25.91
C GLN A 79 -4.89 10.10 25.51
N LEU A 80 -3.91 10.00 24.62
CA LEU A 80 -3.28 8.73 24.22
C LEU A 80 -2.45 8.15 25.36
N GLN A 81 -1.59 8.95 26.02
CA GLN A 81 -0.83 8.55 27.20
C GLN A 81 -1.71 8.06 28.37
N LYS A 82 -2.93 8.60 28.51
CA LYS A 82 -3.90 8.17 29.53
C LYS A 82 -4.70 6.91 29.14
N SER A 83 -4.89 6.65 27.84
CA SER A 83 -5.76 5.55 27.36
C SER A 83 -5.01 4.32 26.82
N LEU A 84 -3.72 4.45 26.54
CA LEU A 84 -2.84 3.37 26.11
C LEU A 84 -1.91 2.95 27.25
N SER A 85 -1.52 1.68 27.29
CA SER A 85 -0.42 1.25 28.16
C SER A 85 0.92 1.84 27.67
N PRO A 86 1.97 1.90 28.52
CA PRO A 86 3.24 2.51 28.13
C PRO A 86 3.84 1.93 26.86
N ILE A 87 3.79 0.60 26.67
CA ILE A 87 4.29 -0.06 25.45
C ILE A 87 3.40 0.21 24.23
N GLN A 88 2.08 0.27 24.40
CA GLN A 88 1.15 0.61 23.31
C GLN A 88 1.42 2.03 22.81
N PHE A 89 1.55 3.01 23.72
CA PHE A 89 1.89 4.38 23.37
C PHE A 89 3.25 4.47 22.66
N LYS A 90 4.30 3.87 23.25
CA LYS A 90 5.65 3.83 22.68
C LYS A 90 5.68 3.26 21.26
N VAL A 91 5.03 2.11 21.05
CA VAL A 91 4.95 1.48 19.74
C VAL A 91 4.18 2.35 18.76
N THR A 92 2.94 2.76 19.08
CA THR A 92 2.07 3.41 18.09
C THR A 92 2.44 4.86 17.81
N GLN A 93 3.14 5.55 18.72
CA GLN A 93 3.41 7.00 18.61
C GLN A 93 4.89 7.34 18.43
N ASN A 94 5.81 6.51 18.94
CA ASN A 94 7.25 6.74 18.82
C ASN A 94 7.95 5.73 17.88
N GLU A 95 7.16 4.84 17.26
CA GLU A 95 7.60 3.73 16.40
C GLU A 95 8.60 2.79 17.10
N GLU A 96 8.45 2.59 18.41
CA GLU A 96 9.17 1.52 19.10
C GLU A 96 8.70 0.15 18.60
N THR A 97 9.56 -0.87 18.77
CA THR A 97 9.23 -2.27 18.46
C THR A 97 9.16 -3.08 19.74
N GLU A 98 8.08 -3.83 19.95
CA GLU A 98 7.92 -4.71 21.11
C GLU A 98 8.88 -5.91 21.04
N THR A 99 9.18 -6.54 22.17
CA THR A 99 10.11 -7.69 22.19
C THR A 99 9.52 -8.92 21.49
N ALA A 100 10.31 -9.54 20.60
CA ALA A 100 9.99 -10.80 19.94
C ALA A 100 9.62 -11.91 20.96
N PHE A 101 8.62 -12.71 20.62
CA PHE A 101 8.08 -13.83 21.43
C PHE A 101 7.56 -13.48 22.83
N ARG A 102 7.59 -12.19 23.22
CA ARG A 102 7.17 -11.68 24.53
C ARG A 102 6.02 -10.67 24.39
N ASN A 103 5.10 -10.99 23.51
CA ASN A 103 3.95 -10.15 23.16
C ASN A 103 2.67 -10.99 23.05
N LYS A 104 1.52 -10.34 22.87
CA LYS A 104 0.21 -10.97 23.06
C LYS A 104 -0.28 -11.81 21.88
N TYR A 105 0.20 -11.55 20.65
CA TYR A 105 -0.45 -12.09 19.44
C TYR A 105 0.48 -12.84 18.47
N TRP A 106 1.78 -12.97 18.73
CA TRP A 106 2.68 -13.74 17.85
C TRP A 106 2.17 -15.17 17.62
N ASP A 107 1.77 -15.88 18.66
CA ASP A 107 1.28 -17.26 18.63
C ASP A 107 -0.25 -17.41 18.57
N ASN A 108 -1.03 -16.32 18.64
CA ASN A 108 -2.48 -16.40 18.58
C ASN A 108 -2.97 -17.09 17.28
N LYS A 109 -3.90 -18.04 17.43
CA LYS A 109 -4.53 -18.83 16.36
C LYS A 109 -6.07 -18.78 16.40
N LYS A 110 -6.65 -17.92 17.23
CA LYS A 110 -8.10 -17.73 17.28
C LYS A 110 -8.57 -17.02 16.01
N GLU A 111 -9.74 -17.40 15.51
CA GLU A 111 -10.38 -16.70 14.39
C GLU A 111 -10.95 -15.36 14.83
N GLY A 112 -10.78 -14.31 14.02
CA GLY A 112 -11.20 -12.96 14.36
C GLY A 112 -10.41 -11.84 13.68
N LEU A 113 -10.73 -10.60 14.04
CA LEU A 113 -10.16 -9.39 13.45
C LEU A 113 -9.07 -8.78 14.32
N TYR A 114 -8.06 -8.20 13.68
CA TYR A 114 -7.04 -7.38 14.30
C TYR A 114 -7.29 -5.91 13.96
N ARG A 115 -7.82 -5.19 14.94
CA ARG A 115 -8.12 -3.76 14.85
C ARG A 115 -6.97 -2.90 15.37
N CYS A 116 -6.82 -1.68 14.87
CA CYS A 116 -5.90 -0.69 15.42
C CYS A 116 -6.25 -0.40 16.89
N ILE A 117 -5.27 -0.47 17.81
CA ILE A 117 -5.50 -0.20 19.24
C ILE A 117 -5.94 1.25 19.51
N VAL A 118 -5.53 2.20 18.65
CA VAL A 118 -5.75 3.65 18.84
C VAL A 118 -7.16 4.07 18.41
N CYS A 119 -7.55 3.69 17.19
CA CYS A 119 -8.79 4.15 16.55
C CYS A 119 -9.84 3.05 16.34
N GLY A 120 -9.50 1.77 16.50
CA GLY A 120 -10.43 0.64 16.31
C GLY A 120 -10.70 0.23 14.85
N GLN A 121 -10.08 0.85 13.84
CA GLN A 121 -10.18 0.43 12.44
C GLN A 121 -9.72 -1.03 12.28
N ALA A 122 -10.47 -1.88 11.57
CA ALA A 122 -10.03 -3.22 11.22
C ALA A 122 -8.91 -3.14 10.17
N LEU A 123 -7.82 -3.87 10.41
CA LEU A 123 -6.59 -3.82 9.61
C LEU A 123 -6.22 -5.18 9.00
N PHE A 124 -6.29 -6.26 9.79
CA PHE A 124 -5.89 -7.61 9.39
C PHE A 124 -6.90 -8.65 9.93
N THR A 125 -6.99 -9.81 9.28
CA THR A 125 -7.82 -10.94 9.69
C THR A 125 -6.95 -12.11 10.18
N SER A 126 -7.50 -13.01 10.99
CA SER A 126 -6.86 -14.28 11.35
C SER A 126 -6.55 -15.15 10.13
N GLU A 127 -7.38 -15.09 9.09
CA GLU A 127 -7.23 -15.87 7.86
C GLU A 127 -5.94 -15.56 7.09
N THR A 128 -5.46 -14.31 7.16
CA THR A 128 -4.18 -13.90 6.56
C THR A 128 -2.99 -14.02 7.50
N LYS A 129 -3.21 -14.43 8.77
CA LYS A 129 -2.16 -14.61 9.78
C LYS A 129 -1.43 -15.93 9.57
N PHE A 130 -0.10 -15.90 9.67
CA PHE A 130 0.72 -17.11 9.55
C PHE A 130 1.88 -17.13 10.56
N LYS A 131 2.49 -18.32 10.74
CA LYS A 131 3.64 -18.50 11.63
C LYS A 131 4.94 -18.23 10.86
N SER A 132 5.38 -16.97 10.84
CA SER A 132 6.65 -16.54 10.22
C SER A 132 7.91 -16.99 10.97
N GLY A 133 7.79 -17.36 12.25
CA GLY A 133 8.94 -17.67 13.11
C GLY A 133 9.74 -16.46 13.60
N THR A 134 9.32 -15.22 13.29
CA THR A 134 10.05 -14.00 13.70
C THR A 134 9.80 -13.56 15.14
N GLY A 135 8.70 -14.03 15.76
CA GLY A 135 8.30 -13.67 17.12
C GLY A 135 7.33 -12.49 17.22
N TRP A 136 6.78 -12.01 16.11
CA TRP A 136 5.71 -11.01 16.05
C TRP A 136 4.51 -11.52 15.24
N PRO A 137 3.27 -11.06 15.52
CA PRO A 137 2.12 -11.38 14.67
C PRO A 137 2.43 -10.99 13.22
N SER A 138 2.32 -11.97 12.33
CA SER A 138 2.72 -11.85 10.93
C SER A 138 1.55 -12.22 10.02
N PHE A 139 1.27 -11.36 9.05
CA PHE A 139 0.18 -11.52 8.09
C PHE A 139 0.71 -11.45 6.66
N TYR A 140 0.05 -12.11 5.71
CA TYR A 140 0.42 -12.01 4.29
C TYR A 140 -0.38 -10.94 3.52
N ASP A 141 -1.53 -10.50 4.04
CA ASP A 141 -2.35 -9.42 3.46
C ASP A 141 -3.14 -8.66 4.54
N PRO A 142 -3.33 -7.32 4.43
CA PRO A 142 -4.36 -6.59 5.15
C PRO A 142 -5.77 -6.95 4.66
N ILE A 143 -6.79 -6.47 5.38
CA ILE A 143 -8.21 -6.57 4.97
C ILE A 143 -8.46 -5.79 3.68
N SER A 144 -7.85 -4.60 3.53
CA SER A 144 -7.79 -3.86 2.26
C SER A 144 -6.56 -2.93 2.28
N LYS A 145 -6.12 -2.47 1.12
CA LYS A 145 -4.92 -1.61 1.00
C LYS A 145 -5.16 -0.20 1.54
N GLU A 146 -6.40 0.26 1.50
CA GLU A 146 -6.89 1.58 1.93
C GLU A 146 -6.93 1.68 3.45
N ARG A 147 -6.96 0.54 4.16
CA ARG A 147 -6.98 0.46 5.64
C ARG A 147 -5.58 0.61 6.26
N ILE A 148 -4.52 0.55 5.47
CA ILE A 148 -3.13 0.77 5.90
C ILE A 148 -2.44 1.85 5.06
N GLY A 149 -1.42 2.49 5.60
CA GLY A 149 -0.50 3.35 4.86
C GLY A 149 0.92 2.78 4.91
N MET A 150 1.76 3.20 3.95
CA MET A 150 3.17 2.80 3.90
C MET A 150 4.07 4.02 3.74
N LYS A 151 5.16 4.09 4.51
CA LYS A 151 6.22 5.11 4.37
C LYS A 151 7.60 4.46 4.34
N VAL A 152 8.61 5.15 3.80
CA VAL A 152 9.99 4.64 3.86
C VAL A 152 10.61 5.00 5.20
N ASP A 153 11.10 4.00 5.92
CA ASP A 153 11.77 4.11 7.21
C ASP A 153 13.30 4.04 7.01
N PHE A 154 13.98 5.14 7.36
CA PHE A 154 15.43 5.31 7.26
C PHE A 154 16.15 5.21 8.63
N ARG A 155 15.50 4.68 9.68
CA ARG A 155 16.10 4.58 11.03
C ARG A 155 17.18 3.49 11.14
N LEU A 156 17.39 2.69 10.09
CA LEU A 156 18.47 1.70 9.94
C LEU A 156 19.23 1.92 8.62
N ILE A 157 20.41 1.31 8.51
CA ILE A 157 21.32 1.40 7.34
C ILE A 157 20.62 0.99 6.03
N TYR A 158 19.63 0.10 6.10
CA TYR A 158 18.81 -0.32 4.96
C TYR A 158 17.40 0.22 5.09
N PRO A 159 16.81 0.80 4.03
CA PRO A 159 15.46 1.32 4.06
C PRO A 159 14.46 0.18 4.29
N ARG A 160 13.55 0.36 5.25
CA ARG A 160 12.42 -0.55 5.51
C ARG A 160 11.13 0.12 5.07
N GLN A 161 10.09 -0.68 4.84
CA GLN A 161 8.77 -0.13 4.56
C GLN A 161 7.93 -0.11 5.84
N GLU A 162 7.79 1.10 6.37
CA GLU A 162 6.80 1.57 7.34
C GLU A 162 5.40 0.98 7.07
N VAL A 163 4.71 0.42 8.05
CA VAL A 163 3.27 0.14 7.98
C VAL A 163 2.58 0.85 9.13
N HIS A 164 1.64 1.73 8.80
CA HIS A 164 0.83 2.49 9.75
C HIS A 164 -0.66 2.38 9.45
N CYS A 165 -1.50 2.72 10.43
CA CYS A 165 -2.96 2.75 10.28
C CYS A 165 -3.39 3.95 9.42
N SER A 166 -4.14 3.76 8.33
CA SER A 166 -4.49 4.88 7.43
C SER A 166 -5.39 5.94 8.07
N ARG A 167 -6.23 5.57 9.05
CA ARG A 167 -7.18 6.49 9.70
C ARG A 167 -6.60 7.32 10.85
N CYS A 168 -5.45 6.92 11.42
CA CYS A 168 -4.90 7.59 12.60
C CYS A 168 -3.38 7.62 12.68
N GLU A 169 -2.69 7.20 11.62
CA GLU A 169 -1.23 7.23 11.45
C GLU A 169 -0.41 6.45 12.50
N ALA A 170 -1.09 5.76 13.42
CA ALA A 170 -0.47 4.90 14.42
C ALA A 170 0.44 3.86 13.76
N HIS A 171 1.71 3.83 14.18
CA HIS A 171 2.68 2.84 13.74
C HIS A 171 2.22 1.43 14.11
N LEU A 172 2.28 0.51 13.13
CA LEU A 172 1.88 -0.88 13.30
C LEU A 172 3.10 -1.81 13.29
N GLY A 173 4.02 -1.61 12.35
CA GLY A 173 5.21 -2.45 12.15
C GLY A 173 5.78 -2.24 10.77
N HIS A 174 6.29 -3.30 10.13
CA HIS A 174 6.95 -3.22 8.81
C HIS A 174 6.47 -4.32 7.86
N VAL A 175 6.52 -4.05 6.55
CA VAL A 175 6.27 -5.06 5.50
C VAL A 175 7.56 -5.48 4.81
N PHE A 176 7.68 -6.78 4.54
CA PHE A 176 8.83 -7.42 3.91
C PHE A 176 8.38 -8.28 2.70
N ASN A 177 9.31 -8.60 1.80
CA ASN A 177 9.07 -9.40 0.58
C ASN A 177 9.46 -10.88 0.73
N ASP A 178 9.48 -11.39 1.96
CA ASP A 178 9.89 -12.75 2.35
C ASP A 178 8.71 -13.56 2.93
N GLY A 179 7.48 -13.25 2.50
CA GLY A 179 6.27 -13.95 2.88
C GLY A 179 6.00 -15.24 2.09
N PRO A 180 4.84 -15.89 2.34
CA PRO A 180 4.44 -17.10 1.64
C PRO A 180 4.27 -16.85 0.13
N LYS A 181 5.04 -17.57 -0.69
CA LYS A 181 5.06 -17.40 -2.16
C LYS A 181 3.80 -17.95 -2.86
N ASP A 182 3.06 -18.82 -2.19
CA ASP A 182 1.74 -19.34 -2.58
C ASP A 182 0.59 -18.37 -2.26
N LYS A 183 0.93 -17.20 -1.67
CA LYS A 183 0.02 -16.09 -1.37
C LYS A 183 0.54 -14.83 -2.07
N THR A 184 0.69 -13.73 -1.34
CA THR A 184 1.15 -12.42 -1.85
C THR A 184 2.67 -12.29 -1.94
N GLY A 185 3.43 -13.23 -1.35
CA GLY A 185 4.88 -13.06 -1.10
C GLY A 185 5.22 -11.98 -0.05
N LYS A 186 4.23 -11.32 0.55
CA LYS A 186 4.43 -10.26 1.56
C LYS A 186 4.37 -10.82 2.97
N ARG A 187 5.14 -10.20 3.87
CA ARG A 187 5.09 -10.42 5.32
C ARG A 187 4.92 -9.09 6.04
N TYR A 188 3.70 -8.80 6.45
CA TYR A 188 3.37 -7.71 7.37
C TYR A 188 3.70 -8.16 8.78
N CYS A 189 4.82 -7.68 9.33
CA CYS A 189 5.35 -8.04 10.63
C CYS A 189 5.02 -6.93 11.63
N LEU A 190 4.03 -7.15 12.49
CA LEU A 190 3.38 -6.10 13.25
C LEU A 190 3.60 -6.23 14.76
N ASN A 191 3.49 -5.14 15.48
CA ASN A 191 3.50 -5.13 16.93
C ASN A 191 2.10 -5.48 17.46
N SER A 192 2.01 -6.47 18.33
CA SER A 192 0.80 -6.78 19.10
C SER A 192 0.32 -5.59 19.92
N ALA A 193 1.23 -4.78 20.44
CA ALA A 193 0.93 -3.54 21.15
C ALA A 193 0.24 -2.47 20.27
N ALA A 194 0.31 -2.56 18.94
CA ALA A 194 -0.44 -1.70 18.03
C ALA A 194 -1.85 -2.24 17.69
N LEU A 195 -2.17 -3.46 18.12
CA LEU A 195 -3.35 -4.20 17.72
C LEU A 195 -4.28 -4.54 18.89
N ARG A 196 -5.58 -4.65 18.60
CA ARG A 196 -6.61 -5.23 19.45
C ARG A 196 -7.25 -6.38 18.68
N PHE A 197 -7.05 -7.60 19.16
CA PHE A 197 -7.75 -8.76 18.61
C PHE A 197 -9.20 -8.79 19.11
N GLU A 198 -10.13 -9.08 18.20
CA GLU A 198 -11.55 -9.25 18.42
C GLU A 198 -11.94 -10.63 17.86
N GLU A 199 -12.29 -11.56 18.75
CA GLU A 199 -12.55 -12.96 18.40
C GLU A 199 -13.90 -13.10 17.68
N ALA A 200 -13.92 -13.88 16.59
CA ALA A 200 -15.11 -14.11 15.80
C ALA A 200 -16.20 -14.81 16.63
N THR A 201 -17.40 -14.23 16.65
CA THR A 201 -18.58 -14.87 17.26
C THR A 201 -19.17 -15.93 16.33
N GLU A 202 -19.95 -16.87 16.86
CA GLU A 202 -20.62 -17.91 16.04
C GLU A 202 -21.47 -17.30 14.90
N LYS A 203 -22.08 -16.13 15.13
CA LYS A 203 -22.85 -15.42 14.08
C LYS A 203 -21.96 -14.95 12.91
N SER A 204 -20.77 -14.44 13.19
CA SER A 204 -19.83 -14.02 12.12
C SER A 204 -19.15 -15.21 11.43
N LYS A 205 -18.93 -16.34 12.14
CA LYS A 205 -18.39 -17.56 11.52
C LYS A 205 -19.35 -18.15 10.47
N SER A 206 -20.66 -18.18 10.78
CA SER A 206 -21.68 -18.69 9.86
C SER A 206 -21.91 -17.83 8.60
N ALA A 207 -21.36 -16.61 8.55
CA ALA A 207 -21.38 -15.76 7.36
C ALA A 207 -20.23 -16.14 6.40
N ASN A 208 -18.99 -16.26 6.90
CA ASN A 208 -17.84 -16.68 6.07
C ASN A 208 -18.00 -18.11 5.51
N ASP A 209 -18.58 -19.04 6.27
CA ASP A 209 -18.75 -20.44 5.84
C ASP A 209 -19.76 -20.61 4.68
N LYS A 210 -20.57 -19.58 4.39
CA LYS A 210 -21.49 -19.54 3.24
C LYS A 210 -20.94 -18.78 2.03
N LYS A 211 -19.73 -18.20 2.12
CA LYS A 211 -19.06 -17.42 1.07
C LYS A 211 -17.95 -18.22 0.36
N ARG A 212 -17.81 -19.51 0.71
CA ARG A 212 -16.94 -20.51 0.06
C ARG A 212 -17.74 -21.49 -0.80
#